data_AF-A0A4Q3FIT4-F1
#
_entry.id   AF-A0A4Q3FIT4-F1
#
_cell.length_a   1.000
_cell.length_b   1.000
_cell.length_c   1.000
_cell.angle_alpha   90.00
_cell.angle_beta   90.00
_cell.angle_gamma   90.00
#
_symmetry.space_group_name_H-M   'P 1'
#
loop_
_entity.id
_entity.type
_entity.pdbx_description
1 polymer ?
#
loop_
_entity_poly.entity_id
_entity_poly.type
_entity_poly.pdbx_seq_one_letter_code
_entity_poly.pdbx_strand_id
1 'polypeptide(L)'
;MQIDKNEFRKYAVKHHRINGIYVDKFIAGVENTQLPTAMTPYIIEERQLNVAQMDVFSRLMMDRIIFLGDAVMDQNANIIQAQLLFLQSTDAKRDIQIYINSPG
;
A
#
# COMPACT_ATOMS: atom_id res chain seq x y z
N MET A 1 16.93 -4.31 2.45
CA MET A 1 18.21 -4.90 2.01
C MET A 1 18.35 -4.59 0.52
N GLN A 2 19.21 -3.66 0.12
CA GLN A 2 19.44 -3.37 -1.30
C GLN A 2 20.47 -4.36 -1.82
N ILE A 3 20.07 -5.27 -2.71
CA ILE A 3 20.98 -6.22 -3.34
C ILE A 3 21.73 -5.48 -4.46
N ASP A 4 23.06 -5.55 -4.45
CA ASP A 4 23.90 -5.00 -5.51
C ASP A 4 23.64 -5.75 -6.81
N LYS A 5 23.51 -5.01 -7.92
CA LYS A 5 23.14 -5.56 -9.24
C LYS A 5 24.29 -6.38 -9.85
N ASN A 6 25.53 -6.01 -9.57
CA ASN A 6 26.74 -6.61 -10.15
C ASN A 6 27.08 -7.95 -9.49
N GLU A 7 27.25 -7.96 -8.17
CA GLU A 7 26.28 -8.67 -7.32
C GLU A 7 25.56 -9.92 -7.84
N PHE A 8 24.25 -9.73 -7.92
CA PHE A 8 23.25 -10.64 -8.45
C PHE A 8 23.62 -11.19 -9.83
N ARG A 9 24.08 -10.34 -10.76
CA ARG A 9 24.44 -10.78 -12.12
C ARG A 9 25.56 -11.82 -12.09
N LYS A 10 26.62 -11.55 -11.33
CA LYS A 10 27.78 -12.43 -11.19
C LYS A 10 27.35 -13.77 -10.59
N TYR A 11 26.47 -13.75 -9.60
CA TYR A 11 25.90 -14.96 -9.01
C TYR A 11 25.08 -15.78 -10.01
N ALA A 12 24.13 -15.15 -10.71
CA ALA A 12 23.25 -15.80 -11.69
C ALA A 12 24.04 -16.44 -12.86
N VAL A 13 25.02 -15.72 -13.39
CA VAL A 13 25.80 -16.20 -14.55
C VAL A 13 26.85 -17.23 -14.14
N LYS A 14 27.57 -17.03 -13.03
CA LYS A 14 28.69 -17.92 -12.65
C LYS A 14 28.27 -19.14 -11.85
N HIS A 15 27.35 -18.99 -10.90
CA HIS A 15 26.97 -20.09 -10.00
C HIS A 15 25.78 -20.88 -10.54
N HIS A 16 24.83 -20.21 -11.21
CA HIS A 16 23.64 -20.86 -11.77
C HIS A 16 23.69 -21.06 -13.29
N ARG A 17 24.81 -20.70 -13.94
CA ARG A 17 25.04 -20.86 -15.40
C ARG A 17 23.91 -20.25 -16.26
N ILE A 18 23.24 -19.21 -15.76
CA ILE A 18 22.18 -18.52 -16.50
C ILE A 18 22.84 -17.66 -17.58
N ASN A 19 22.24 -17.64 -18.78
CA ASN A 19 22.74 -16.84 -19.88
C ASN A 19 22.70 -15.34 -19.54
N GLY A 20 23.84 -14.66 -19.68
CA GLY A 20 24.01 -13.26 -19.28
C GLY A 20 23.04 -12.30 -19.97
N ILE A 21 22.66 -12.55 -21.22
CA ILE A 21 21.71 -11.71 -21.95
C ILE A 21 20.31 -11.76 -21.31
N TYR A 22 19.92 -12.92 -20.79
CA TYR A 22 18.64 -13.06 -20.08
C TYR A 22 18.65 -12.38 -18.72
N VAL A 23 19.77 -12.48 -17.99
CA VAL A 23 19.95 -11.78 -16.71
C VAL A 23 19.93 -10.26 -16.91
N ASP A 24 20.62 -9.76 -17.94
CA ASP A 24 20.69 -8.33 -18.26
C ASP A 24 19.31 -7.78 -18.66
N LYS A 25 18.52 -8.53 -19.43
CA LYS A 25 17.11 -8.18 -19.72
C LYS A 25 16.22 -8.17 -18.48
N PHE A 26 16.40 -9.12 -17.56
CA PHE A 26 15.64 -9.18 -16.32
C PHE A 26 15.95 -7.98 -15.42
N ILE A 27 17.23 -7.66 -15.22
CA ILE A 27 17.65 -6.50 -14.42
C ILE A 27 17.10 -5.20 -15.04
N ALA A 28 17.20 -5.03 -16.36
CA ALA A 28 16.64 -3.88 -17.07
C ALA A 28 15.10 -3.80 -16.99
N GLY A 29 14.42 -4.94 -16.98
CA GLY A 29 12.98 -5.03 -16.80
C GLY A 29 12.53 -4.64 -15.38
N VAL A 30 13.26 -5.09 -14.35
CA VAL A 30 12.98 -4.74 -12.95
C VAL A 30 13.28 -3.25 -12.68
N GLU A 31 14.26 -2.66 -13.36
CA GLU A 31 14.54 -1.21 -13.26
C GLU A 31 13.46 -0.33 -13.90
N ASN A 32 12.88 -0.77 -15.03
CA ASN A 32 11.84 -0.02 -15.73
C ASN A 32 10.42 -0.33 -15.24
N THR A 33 10.27 -1.33 -14.37
CA THR A 33 8.99 -1.65 -13.74
C THR A 33 8.96 -0.99 -12.37
N GLN A 34 8.27 0.14 -12.25
CA GLN A 34 7.65 0.51 -10.97
C GLN A 34 6.73 -0.65 -10.60
N LEU A 35 7.23 -1.58 -9.80
CA LEU A 35 6.47 -2.71 -9.27
C LEU A 35 5.22 -2.13 -8.56
N PRO A 36 4.00 -2.34 -9.08
CA PRO A 36 2.80 -2.03 -8.33
C PRO A 36 2.68 -3.12 -7.27
N THR A 37 2.99 -2.79 -6.02
CA THR A 37 2.76 -3.69 -4.87
C THR A 37 1.28 -3.88 -4.53
N ALA A 38 0.37 -3.49 -5.41
CA ALA A 38 -1.06 -3.70 -5.28
C ALA A 38 -1.65 -3.96 -6.66
N MET A 39 -2.02 -5.22 -6.92
CA MET A 39 -3.05 -5.52 -7.89
C MET A 39 -4.39 -5.10 -7.27
N THR A 40 -4.71 -3.82 -7.34
CA THR A 40 -6.11 -3.36 -7.27
C THR A 40 -6.55 -3.05 -8.70
N PRO A 41 -7.78 -3.44 -9.10
CA PRO A 41 -8.24 -3.28 -10.46
C PRO A 41 -8.38 -1.79 -10.79
N TYR A 42 -7.57 -1.31 -11.73
CA TYR A 42 -7.64 0.06 -12.23
C TYR A 42 -8.87 0.22 -13.14
N ILE A 43 -9.83 1.02 -12.70
CA ILE A 43 -10.77 1.68 -13.60
C ILE A 43 -10.05 2.91 -14.15
N ILE A 44 -9.93 2.97 -15.47
CA ILE A 44 -9.30 4.04 -16.21
C ILE A 44 -10.31 5.19 -16.28
N GLU A 45 -10.07 6.29 -15.57
CA GLU A 45 -10.65 7.57 -15.93
C GLU A 45 -9.51 8.58 -16.11
N GLU A 46 -9.30 8.97 -17.36
CA GLU A 46 -8.44 10.09 -17.72
C GLU A 46 -8.97 11.37 -17.08
N ARG A 47 -8.29 11.86 -16.05
CA ARG A 47 -8.21 13.29 -15.78
C ARG A 47 -6.90 13.62 -15.07
N GLN A 48 -5.93 14.05 -15.88
CA GLN A 48 -4.79 14.83 -15.39
C GLN A 48 -5.32 16.17 -14.88
N LEU A 49 -5.19 16.44 -13.57
CA LEU A 49 -5.04 17.79 -12.98
C LEU A 49 -4.89 17.64 -11.45
N ASN A 50 -3.62 17.58 -10.99
CA ASN A 50 -3.20 17.87 -9.60
C ASN A 50 -4.07 17.29 -8.47
N VAL A 51 -4.41 16.00 -8.51
CA VAL A 51 -5.08 15.35 -7.39
C VAL A 51 -3.99 14.89 -6.44
N ALA A 52 -3.82 15.58 -5.30
CA ALA A 52 -3.29 14.91 -4.12
C ALA A 52 -4.11 13.61 -4.00
N GLN A 53 -3.54 12.46 -4.32
CA GLN A 53 -4.25 11.18 -4.33
C GLN A 53 -4.71 10.92 -2.91
N MET A 54 -5.91 11.40 -2.61
CA MET A 54 -6.54 11.15 -1.34
C MET A 54 -7.02 9.71 -1.42
N ASP A 55 -6.37 8.86 -0.66
CA ASP A 55 -6.74 7.45 -0.52
C ASP A 55 -8.24 7.36 -0.16
N VAL A 56 -8.92 6.33 -0.66
CA VAL A 56 -10.34 6.06 -0.39
C VAL A 56 -10.59 6.04 1.12
N PHE A 57 -9.64 5.53 1.91
CA PHE A 57 -9.71 5.56 3.37
C PHE A 57 -9.71 6.98 3.95
N SER A 58 -8.89 7.88 3.40
CA SER A 58 -8.88 9.29 3.82
C SER A 58 -10.19 9.99 3.46
N ARG A 59 -10.79 9.66 2.31
CA ARG A 59 -12.12 10.18 1.95
C ARG A 59 -13.20 9.70 2.92
N LEU A 60 -13.24 8.40 3.21
CA LEU A 60 -14.23 7.81 4.12
C LEU A 60 -14.06 8.34 5.55
N MET A 61 -12.82 8.61 5.97
CA MET A 61 -12.55 9.22 7.27
C MET A 61 -13.11 10.65 7.40
N MET A 62 -13.09 11.44 6.32
CA MET A 62 -13.77 12.75 6.28
C MET A 62 -15.29 12.63 6.44
N ASP A 63 -15.86 11.55 5.91
CA ASP A 63 -17.28 11.19 6.08
C ASP A 63 -17.55 10.49 7.43
N ARG A 64 -16.55 10.45 8.33
CA ARG A 64 -16.61 9.89 9.69
C ARG A 64 -16.85 8.37 9.71
N ILE A 65 -16.27 7.67 8.75
CA ILE A 65 -16.35 6.22 8.61
C ILE A 65 -14.99 5.59 8.95
N ILE A 66 -15.00 4.63 9.89
CA ILE A 66 -13.84 3.84 10.32
C ILE A 66 -14.06 2.36 9.92
N PHE A 67 -13.00 1.68 9.48
CA PHE A 67 -13.02 0.25 9.17
C PHE A 67 -12.08 -0.55 10.08
N LEU A 68 -12.56 -1.69 10.55
CA LEU A 68 -11.76 -2.72 11.19
C LEU A 68 -11.92 -4.01 10.39
N GLY A 69 -10.96 -4.31 9.52
CA GLY A 69 -11.00 -5.44 8.58
C GLY A 69 -10.03 -6.58 8.88
N ASP A 70 -9.30 -6.50 9.98
CA ASP A 70 -8.24 -7.45 10.36
C ASP A 70 -8.37 -7.85 11.84
N ALA A 71 -7.60 -8.83 12.28
CA ALA A 71 -7.54 -9.27 13.68
C ALA A 71 -7.20 -8.11 14.62
N VAL A 72 -7.76 -8.07 15.82
CA VAL A 72 -7.50 -6.98 16.76
C VAL A 72 -6.09 -7.17 17.35
N MET A 73 -5.26 -6.17 17.13
CA MET A 73 -3.87 -6.10 17.60
C MET A 73 -3.62 -4.73 18.23
N ASP A 74 -2.59 -4.63 19.07
CA ASP A 74 -2.28 -3.36 19.75
C ASP A 74 -2.11 -2.19 18.78
N GLN A 75 -1.55 -2.43 17.59
CA GLN A 75 -1.34 -1.39 16.59
C GLN A 75 -2.65 -0.85 16.02
N ASN A 76 -3.55 -1.73 15.54
CA ASN A 76 -4.80 -1.27 14.93
C ASN A 76 -5.80 -0.75 15.98
N ALA A 77 -5.80 -1.31 17.18
CA ALA A 77 -6.59 -0.81 18.30
C ALA A 77 -6.19 0.63 18.66
N ASN A 78 -4.88 0.91 18.79
CA ASN A 78 -4.37 2.26 19.06
C ASN A 78 -4.70 3.25 17.94
N ILE A 79 -4.64 2.82 16.67
CA ILE A 79 -5.01 3.66 15.52
C ILE A 79 -6.51 4.00 15.56
N ILE A 80 -7.37 3.01 15.78
CA ILE A 80 -8.83 3.22 15.85
C ILE A 80 -9.16 4.14 17.03
N GLN A 81 -8.52 3.96 18.18
CA GLN A 81 -8.68 4.87 19.32
C GLN A 81 -8.32 6.32 18.96
N ALA A 82 -7.19 6.53 18.29
CA ALA A 82 -6.77 7.86 17.84
C ALA A 82 -7.78 8.48 16.85
N GLN A 83 -8.30 7.67 15.91
CA GLN A 83 -9.32 8.10 14.95
C GLN A 83 -10.63 8.51 15.63
N LEU A 84 -11.08 7.76 16.63
CA LEU A 84 -12.28 8.09 17.41
C LEU A 84 -12.12 9.41 18.16
N LEU A 85 -11.00 9.58 18.87
CA LEU A 85 -10.72 10.83 19.59
C LEU A 85 -10.63 12.03 18.65
N PHE A 86 -10.02 11.84 17.48
CA PHE A 86 -9.95 12.88 16.45
C PHE A 86 -11.34 13.27 15.94
N LEU A 87 -12.19 12.31 15.57
CA LEU A 87 -13.55 12.59 15.09
C LEU A 87 -14.45 13.23 16.16
N GLN A 88 -14.30 12.81 17.41
CA GLN A 88 -14.99 13.42 18.54
C GLN A 88 -14.53 14.87 18.77
N SER A 89 -13.22 15.15 18.63
CA SER A 89 -12.69 16.51 18.80
C SER A 89 -13.15 17.48 17.70
N THR A 90 -13.38 16.97 16.48
CA THR A 90 -13.79 17.78 15.33
C THR A 90 -15.30 18.08 15.36
N ASP A 91 -16.12 17.11 15.76
CA ASP A 91 -17.55 17.31 16.01
C ASP A 91 -18.06 16.23 16.97
N ALA A 92 -18.31 16.60 18.23
CA ALA A 92 -18.74 15.66 19.25
C ALA A 92 -20.22 15.26 19.15
N LYS A 93 -21.02 15.96 18.32
CA LYS A 93 -22.48 15.71 18.20
C LYS A 93 -22.81 14.80 17.03
N ARG A 94 -21.93 14.72 16.03
CA ARG A 94 -22.12 13.87 14.86
C ARG A 94 -21.71 12.44 15.15
N ASP A 95 -22.52 11.51 14.68
CA ASP A 95 -22.23 10.08 14.78
C ASP A 95 -20.93 9.70 14.05
N ILE A 96 -20.35 8.58 14.49
CA ILE A 96 -19.20 7.94 13.86
C ILE A 96 -19.66 6.53 13.46
N GLN A 97 -19.45 6.17 12.21
CA GLN A 97 -19.81 4.85 11.70
C GLN A 97 -18.58 3.95 11.71
N ILE A 98 -18.70 2.79 12.35
CA ILE A 98 -17.63 1.79 12.39
C ILE A 98 -18.12 0.52 11.70
N TYR A 99 -17.43 0.13 10.63
CA TYR A 99 -17.69 -1.10 9.90
C TYR A 99 -16.69 -2.16 10.33
N ILE A 100 -17.19 -3.24 10.91
CA ILE A 100 -16.37 -4.29 11.54
C ILE A 100 -16.49 -5.59 10.75
N ASN A 101 -15.35 -6.08 10.28
CA ASN A 101 -15.13 -7.39 9.68
C ASN A 101 -13.81 -7.94 10.21
N SER A 102 -13.81 -8.38 11.47
CA SER A 102 -12.61 -8.85 12.17
C SER A 102 -12.79 -10.29 12.62
N PRO A 103 -11.76 -11.15 12.51
CA PRO A 103 -11.78 -12.51 13.06
C PRO A 103 -11.65 -12.55 14.59
N GLY A 104 -11.42 -11.41 15.24
CA GLY A 104 -11.12 -11.31 16.66
C GLY A 104 -9.84 -10.55 16.92
#